data_AF-A2SQ94-F1
#
_entry.id   AF-A2SQ94-F1
#
_cell.length_a   1.000
_cell.length_b   1.000
_cell.length_c   1.000
_cell.angle_alpha   90.00
_cell.angle_beta   90.00
_cell.angle_gamma   90.00
#
_symmetry.space_group_name_H-M   'P 1'
#
loop_
_entity.id
_entity.type
_entity.pdbx_description
1 polymer ?
#
loop_
_entity_poly.entity_id
_entity_poly.type
_entity_poly.pdbx_seq_one_letter_code
_entity_poly.pdbx_strand_id
1 'polypeptide(L)'
;MSREAELNEADEKTFAYLKEHPKGVLQSDLWKAIEVDSRTCSRILKKLEDAGLIAREETKKDGTRTYLITVVHTSQAVDPSLLMAGEYIVPCVACDEECTVEHCKMLEDWIYELVFDELE
;
A
#
# COMPACT_ATOMS: atom_id res chain seq x y z
N MET A 1 -1.97 -11.73 -17.85
CA MET A 1 -0.95 -10.81 -18.37
C MET A 1 -1.39 -9.41 -18.04
N SER A 2 -0.95 -8.89 -16.90
CA SER A 2 -1.28 -7.53 -16.47
C SER A 2 -0.62 -6.55 -17.44
N ARG A 3 -1.39 -5.68 -18.07
CA ARG A 3 -0.82 -4.53 -18.78
C ARG A 3 -0.20 -3.64 -17.71
N GLU A 4 1.12 -3.51 -17.69
CA GLU A 4 1.74 -2.41 -16.94
C GLU A 4 1.20 -1.12 -17.54
N ALA A 5 0.45 -0.36 -16.75
CA ALA A 5 -0.05 0.92 -17.20
C ALA A 5 1.15 1.88 -17.31
N GLU A 6 1.38 2.46 -18.49
CA GLU A 6 2.34 3.55 -18.65
C GLU A 6 1.81 4.77 -17.91
N LEU A 7 2.18 4.92 -16.63
CA LEU A 7 1.83 6.07 -15.79
C LEU A 7 2.82 7.21 -16.05
N ASN A 8 2.33 8.44 -16.10
CA ASN A 8 3.20 9.63 -16.08
C ASN A 8 3.41 10.11 -14.63
N GLU A 9 4.30 11.08 -14.45
CA GLU A 9 4.61 11.66 -13.14
C GLU A 9 3.37 12.14 -12.35
N ALA A 10 2.38 12.73 -13.02
CA ALA A 10 1.16 13.19 -12.36
C ALA A 10 0.25 12.02 -11.94
N ASP A 11 0.21 10.95 -12.74
CA ASP A 11 -0.52 9.73 -12.39
C ASP A 11 0.13 9.05 -11.16
N GLU A 12 1.46 8.95 -11.15
CA GLU A 12 2.24 8.38 -10.05
C GLU A 12 2.09 9.19 -8.75
N LYS A 13 2.23 10.52 -8.82
CA LYS A 13 2.02 11.43 -7.68
C LYS A 13 0.61 11.29 -7.11
N THR A 14 -0.41 11.21 -7.97
CA THR A 14 -1.80 11.02 -7.54
C THR A 14 -2.00 9.67 -6.85
N PHE A 15 -1.41 8.61 -7.41
CA PHE A 15 -1.53 7.27 -6.83
C PHE A 15 -0.79 7.16 -5.49
N ALA A 16 0.39 7.75 -5.36
CA ALA A 16 1.13 7.83 -4.10
C ALA A 16 0.32 8.55 -3.01
N TYR A 17 -0.28 9.69 -3.35
CA TYR A 17 -1.16 10.42 -2.43
C TYR A 17 -2.34 9.54 -1.96
N LEU A 18 -2.98 8.80 -2.87
CA LEU A 18 -4.09 7.91 -2.51
C LEU A 18 -3.64 6.74 -1.61
N LYS A 19 -2.42 6.22 -1.77
CA LYS A 19 -1.86 5.17 -0.88
C LYS A 19 -1.67 5.62 0.56
N GLU A 20 -1.35 6.90 0.77
CA GLU A 20 -1.25 7.49 2.11
C GLU A 20 -2.62 7.67 2.79
N HIS A 21 -3.72 7.52 2.04
CA HIS A 21 -5.09 7.74 2.50
C HIS A 21 -5.93 6.45 2.35
N PRO A 22 -5.71 5.41 3.19
CA PRO A 22 -6.32 4.10 3.03
C PRO A 22 -7.86 4.08 3.20
N LYS A 23 -8.42 5.10 3.89
CA LYS A 23 -9.88 5.28 4.02
C LYS A 23 -10.54 5.85 2.75
N GLY A 24 -9.73 6.21 1.75
CA GLY A 24 -10.16 6.85 0.52
C GLY A 24 -10.29 8.37 0.62
N VAL A 25 -10.36 9.01 -0.55
CA VAL A 25 -10.41 10.47 -0.70
C VAL A 25 -11.55 10.84 -1.63
N LEU A 26 -12.33 11.87 -1.28
CA LEU A 26 -13.38 12.37 -2.18
C LEU A 26 -12.76 13.07 -3.39
N GLN A 27 -13.20 12.72 -4.60
CA GLN A 27 -12.72 13.35 -5.84
C GLN A 27 -12.92 14.87 -5.82
N SER A 28 -13.98 15.38 -5.16
CA SER A 28 -14.25 16.81 -4.99
C SER A 28 -13.18 17.56 -4.17
N ASP A 29 -12.37 16.83 -3.39
CA ASP A 29 -11.30 17.38 -2.56
C ASP A 29 -9.92 17.02 -3.12
N LEU A 30 -9.80 15.86 -3.77
CA LEU A 30 -8.54 15.34 -4.28
C LEU A 30 -7.81 16.30 -5.22
N TRP A 31 -8.52 16.93 -6.15
CA TRP A 31 -7.90 17.83 -7.14
C TRP A 31 -7.15 19.00 -6.49
N LYS A 32 -7.63 19.49 -5.33
CA LYS A 32 -6.95 20.54 -4.56
C LYS A 32 -5.68 20.01 -3.91
N ALA A 33 -5.74 18.79 -3.36
CA ALA A 33 -4.62 18.19 -2.64
C ALA A 33 -3.44 17.86 -3.56
N ILE A 34 -3.72 17.43 -4.80
CA ILE A 34 -2.68 17.13 -5.80
C ILE A 34 -2.33 18.33 -6.70
N GLU A 35 -2.93 19.50 -6.44
CA GLU A 35 -2.68 20.78 -7.13
C GLU A 35 -2.94 20.74 -8.65
N VAL A 36 -4.04 20.12 -9.08
CA VAL A 36 -4.48 20.07 -10.48
C VAL A 36 -5.93 20.55 -10.64
N ASP A 37 -6.36 20.83 -11.86
CA ASP A 37 -7.77 21.14 -12.11
C ASP A 37 -8.66 19.88 -12.07
N SER A 38 -9.96 20.08 -11.87
CA SER A 38 -10.92 18.98 -11.72
C SER A 38 -11.04 18.07 -12.94
N ARG A 39 -10.83 18.60 -14.17
CA ARG A 39 -10.85 17.81 -15.41
C ARG A 39 -9.60 16.94 -15.51
N THR A 40 -8.44 17.49 -15.17
CA THR A 40 -7.19 16.73 -15.10
C THR A 40 -7.26 15.64 -14.05
N CYS A 41 -7.74 15.94 -12.84
CA CYS A 41 -7.96 14.95 -11.78
C CYS A 41 -8.86 13.80 -12.27
N SER A 42 -10.00 14.11 -12.89
CA SER A 42 -10.91 13.08 -13.41
C SER A 42 -10.27 12.18 -14.46
N ARG A 43 -9.40 12.74 -15.33
CA ARG A 43 -8.66 12.00 -16.36
C ARG A 43 -7.63 11.06 -15.74
N ILE A 44 -6.84 11.54 -14.77
CA ILE A 44 -5.84 10.74 -14.05
C ILE A 44 -6.53 9.56 -13.36
N LEU A 45 -7.57 9.85 -12.58
CA LEU A 45 -8.35 8.82 -11.90
C LEU A 45 -8.93 7.79 -12.87
N LYS A 46 -9.26 8.18 -14.11
CA LYS A 46 -9.89 7.25 -15.06
C LYS A 46 -8.86 6.27 -15.57
N LYS A 47 -7.67 6.77 -15.85
CA LYS A 47 -6.53 5.95 -16.24
C LYS A 47 -6.12 4.98 -15.12
N LEU A 48 -6.08 5.44 -13.87
CA LEU A 48 -5.78 4.59 -12.72
C LEU A 48 -6.87 3.52 -12.47
N GLU A 49 -8.14 3.86 -12.68
CA GLU A 49 -9.27 2.93 -12.59
C GLU A 49 -9.25 1.90 -13.73
N ASP A 50 -9.01 2.34 -14.97
CA ASP A 50 -8.85 1.46 -16.15
C ASP A 50 -7.64 0.51 -15.98
N ALA A 51 -6.62 0.92 -15.22
CA ALA A 51 -5.47 0.11 -14.84
C ALA A 51 -5.75 -0.84 -13.65
N GLY A 52 -6.92 -0.77 -13.03
CA GLY A 52 -7.30 -1.59 -11.87
C GLY A 52 -6.57 -1.22 -10.57
N LEU A 53 -5.96 -0.03 -10.50
CA LEU A 53 -5.19 0.43 -9.34
C LEU A 53 -6.07 1.11 -8.28
N ILE A 54 -7.21 1.66 -8.69
CA ILE A 54 -8.15 2.36 -7.80
C ILE A 54 -9.59 1.96 -8.12
N ALA A 55 -10.48 2.17 -7.17
CA ALA A 55 -11.92 2.03 -7.32
C ALA A 55 -12.60 3.38 -7.08
N ARG A 56 -13.70 3.62 -7.80
CA ARG A 56 -14.57 4.77 -7.59
C ARG A 56 -15.94 4.31 -7.10
N GLU A 57 -16.31 4.74 -5.91
CA GLU A 57 -17.64 4.52 -5.38
C GLU A 57 -18.44 5.83 -5.42
N GLU A 58 -19.64 5.80 -5.99
CA GLU A 58 -20.47 6.99 -6.07
C GLU A 58 -20.98 7.39 -4.67
N THR A 59 -20.83 8.65 -4.31
CA THR A 59 -21.26 9.19 -3.03
C THR A 59 -21.80 10.61 -3.17
N LYS A 60 -22.25 11.21 -2.06
CA LYS A 60 -22.72 12.60 -2.02
C LYS A 60 -21.93 13.40 -1.00
N LYS A 61 -21.49 14.59 -1.42
CA LYS A 61 -20.94 15.62 -0.55
C LYS A 61 -21.81 16.86 -0.69
N ASP A 62 -22.37 17.35 0.41
CA ASP A 62 -23.21 18.56 0.44
C ASP A 62 -24.33 18.57 -0.62
N GLY A 63 -24.99 17.42 -0.81
CA GLY A 63 -26.06 17.23 -1.79
C GLY A 63 -25.61 17.09 -3.25
N THR A 64 -24.32 17.26 -3.53
CA THR A 64 -23.73 17.09 -4.87
C THR A 64 -23.14 15.69 -5.02
N ARG A 65 -23.43 15.02 -6.15
CA ARG A 65 -22.86 13.70 -6.49
C ARG A 65 -21.35 13.84 -6.70
N THR A 66 -20.59 12.94 -6.09
CA THR A 66 -19.13 12.83 -6.24
C THR A 66 -18.71 11.37 -6.12
N TYR A 67 -17.41 11.11 -6.10
CA TYR A 67 -16.86 9.77 -5.95
C TYR A 67 -15.93 9.71 -4.75
N LEU A 68 -16.05 8.65 -3.96
CA LEU A 68 -15.02 8.22 -3.02
C LEU A 68 -14.01 7.38 -3.80
N ILE A 69 -12.76 7.79 -3.74
CA ILE A 69 -11.65 7.14 -4.42
C ILE A 69 -10.88 6.31 -3.41
N THR A 70 -10.79 5.00 -3.63
CA THR A 70 -10.01 4.08 -2.81
C THR A 70 -8.95 3.39 -3.64
N VAL A 71 -7.79 3.13 -3.05
CA VAL A 71 -6.79 2.27 -3.70
C VAL A 71 -7.34 0.86 -3.73
N VAL A 72 -7.33 0.23 -4.91
CA VAL A 72 -7.55 -1.21 -4.99
C VAL A 72 -6.30 -1.82 -4.41
N HIS A 73 -6.42 -2.34 -3.20
CA HIS A 73 -5.44 -3.27 -2.68
C HIS A 73 -5.53 -4.51 -3.59
N THR A 74 -4.74 -4.50 -4.67
CA THR A 74 -4.16 -5.75 -5.08
C THR A 74 -3.37 -6.15 -3.85
N SER A 75 -3.92 -7.08 -3.07
CA SER A 75 -3.07 -8.02 -2.37
C SER A 75 -2.23 -8.63 -3.48
N GLN A 76 -1.14 -7.97 -3.86
CA GLN A 76 0.08 -8.70 -4.07
C GLN A 76 0.14 -9.52 -2.80
N ALA A 77 -0.07 -10.83 -2.96
CA ALA A 77 0.21 -11.76 -1.89
C ALA A 77 1.57 -11.30 -1.37
N VAL A 78 1.60 -10.85 -0.11
CA VAL A 78 2.86 -10.53 0.54
C VAL A 78 3.66 -11.80 0.37
N ASP A 79 4.82 -11.69 -0.29
CA ASP A 79 5.64 -12.87 -0.53
C ASP A 79 5.96 -13.48 0.83
N PRO A 80 5.44 -14.69 1.15
CA PRO A 80 5.65 -15.29 2.46
C PRO A 80 7.13 -15.52 2.76
N SER A 81 7.98 -15.54 1.73
CA SER A 81 9.44 -15.60 1.87
C SER A 81 10.01 -14.45 2.71
N LEU A 82 9.32 -13.30 2.77
CA LEU A 82 9.72 -12.15 3.58
C LEU A 82 9.62 -12.40 5.09
N LEU A 83 8.92 -13.45 5.50
CA LEU A 83 8.81 -13.89 6.90
C LEU A 83 9.79 -15.02 7.23
N MET A 84 10.66 -15.39 6.28
CA MET A 84 11.59 -16.51 6.40
C MET A 84 13.04 -16.01 6.50
N ALA A 85 13.88 -16.73 7.24
CA ALA A 85 15.34 -16.72 7.06
C ALA A 85 15.80 -18.15 6.75
N GLY A 86 16.20 -18.38 5.50
CA GLY A 86 16.42 -19.74 5.00
C GLY A 86 15.14 -20.57 5.10
N GLU A 87 15.22 -21.72 5.79
CA GLU A 87 14.10 -22.66 5.98
C GLU A 87 13.25 -22.35 7.24
N TYR A 88 13.57 -21.30 7.99
CA TYR A 88 12.94 -20.98 9.27
C TYR A 88 12.05 -19.75 9.19
N ILE A 89 10.88 -19.79 9.84
CA ILE A 89 10.04 -18.60 10.04
C ILE A 89 10.68 -17.71 11.10
N VAL A 90 10.71 -16.39 10.86
CA VAL A 90 11.21 -15.40 11.82
C VAL A 90 10.39 -15.49 13.11
N PRO A 91 11.00 -15.72 14.29
CA PRO A 91 10.29 -16.07 15.52
C PRO A 91 9.35 -14.96 16.04
N CYS A 92 9.66 -13.69 15.75
CA CYS A 92 8.79 -12.57 16.12
C CYS A 92 7.41 -12.59 15.42
N VAL A 93 7.25 -13.35 14.33
CA VAL A 93 5.96 -13.46 13.62
C VAL A 93 4.90 -14.19 14.46
N ALA A 94 5.34 -15.09 15.33
CA ALA A 94 4.47 -15.95 16.14
C ALA A 94 4.71 -15.75 17.65
N CYS A 95 5.34 -14.65 18.06
CA CYS A 95 5.50 -14.37 19.48
C CYS A 95 4.20 -13.78 20.06
N ASP A 96 3.85 -14.22 21.27
CA ASP A 96 2.68 -13.70 22.01
C ASP A 96 3.01 -12.45 22.84
N GLU A 97 4.22 -11.91 22.70
CA GLU A 97 4.70 -10.72 23.39
C GLU A 97 4.30 -9.44 22.61
N GLU A 98 3.92 -8.38 23.32
CA GLU A 98 3.66 -7.03 22.74
C GLU A 98 4.97 -6.33 22.35
N CYS A 99 5.84 -7.02 21.62
CA CYS A 99 7.14 -6.52 21.20
C CYS A 99 7.06 -5.77 19.87
N THR A 100 8.16 -5.09 19.54
CA THR A 100 8.44 -4.63 18.18
C THR A 100 9.63 -5.44 17.64
N VAL A 101 9.80 -5.53 16.32
CA VAL A 101 10.93 -6.25 15.71
C VAL A 101 12.28 -5.79 16.28
N GLU A 102 12.46 -4.49 16.50
CA GLU A 102 13.67 -3.90 17.09
C GLU A 102 13.88 -4.28 18.57
N HIS A 103 12.83 -4.70 19.26
CA HIS A 103 12.81 -4.95 20.70
C HIS A 103 12.18 -6.31 21.03
N CYS A 104 12.49 -7.34 20.23
CA CYS A 104 12.00 -8.70 20.44
C CYS A 104 13.14 -9.61 20.92
N LYS A 105 13.08 -10.05 22.18
CA LYS A 105 14.11 -10.91 22.78
C LYS A 105 14.24 -12.25 22.06
N MET A 106 13.12 -12.88 21.69
CA MET A 106 13.14 -14.15 20.94
C MET A 106 13.83 -14.01 19.59
N LEU A 107 13.68 -12.85 18.94
CA LEU A 107 14.35 -12.57 17.69
C LEU A 107 15.85 -12.34 17.89
N GLU A 108 16.22 -11.58 18.93
CA GLU A 108 17.62 -11.33 19.29
C GLU A 108 18.37 -12.64 19.59
N ASP A 109 17.83 -13.48 20.48
CA ASP A 109 18.43 -14.76 20.86
C ASP A 109 18.62 -15.66 19.62
N TRP A 110 17.63 -15.72 18.73
CA TRP A 110 17.70 -16.51 17.49
C TRP A 110 18.72 -15.97 16.48
N ILE A 111 18.85 -14.63 16.35
CA ILE A 111 19.90 -14.03 15.50
C ILE A 111 21.28 -14.44 16.00
N TYR A 112 21.49 -14.47 17.32
CA TYR A 112 22.75 -14.94 17.89
C TYR A 112 23.01 -16.42 17.54
N GLU A 113 22.02 -17.29 17.68
CA GLU A 113 22.14 -18.71 17.31
C GLU A 113 22.57 -18.88 15.84
N LEU A 114 21.92 -18.18 14.90
CA LEU A 114 22.28 -18.22 13.48
C LEU A 114 23.74 -17.78 13.23
N VAL A 115 24.20 -16.74 13.91
CA VAL A 115 25.58 -16.25 13.79
C VAL A 115 26.58 -17.28 14.33
N PHE A 116 26.25 -17.99 15.40
CA PHE A 116 27.11 -19.04 15.94
C PHE A 116 27.18 -20.25 15.00
N ASP A 117 26.05 -20.66 14.41
CA ASP A 117 25.99 -21.78 13.47
C ASP A 117 26.78 -21.51 12.17
N GLU A 118 26.90 -20.25 11.72
CA GLU A 118 27.69 -19.88 10.53
C GLU A 118 29.21 -19.87 10.77
N LEU A 119 29.67 -19.87 12.03
CA LEU A 119 31.09 -19.81 12.38
C LEU A 119 31.74 -21.18 12.59
N GLU A 120 30.96 -22.27 12.57
CA GLU A 120 31.41 -23.67 12.61
C GLU A 120 31.59 -24.28 11.21
#